data_AF-A0A2R6KTQ5-F1
#
_entry.id   AF-A0A2R6KTQ5-F1
#
_cell.length_a   1.000
_cell.length_b   1.000
_cell.length_c   1.000
_cell.angle_alpha   90.00
_cell.angle_beta   90.00
_cell.angle_gamma   90.00
#
_symmetry.space_group_name_H-M   'P 1'
#
loop_
_entity.id
_entity.type
_entity.pdbx_description
1 polymer ?
#
loop_
_entity_poly.entity_id
_entity_poly.type
_entity_poly.pdbx_seq_one_letter_code
_entity_poly.pdbx_strand_id
1 'polypeptide(L)'
;MATKMVRIDEDLYERIKSRNRDNETFSETIERLTNGYSLVDFADEFAERDESRWSEHKSAIEAAEDAQRAEMAELHDEQSGGTSAER
;
A
#
# COMPACT_ATOMS: atom_id res chain seq x y z
N MET A 1 28.07 -7.97 3.74
CA MET A 1 26.64 -8.29 3.91
C MET A 1 26.24 -9.28 2.83
N ALA A 2 25.36 -10.24 3.13
CA ALA A 2 24.90 -11.20 2.13
C ALA A 2 23.86 -10.52 1.23
N THR A 3 24.10 -10.45 -0.08
CA THR A 3 23.13 -9.93 -1.04
C THR A 3 22.15 -11.02 -1.45
N LYS A 4 20.85 -10.71 -1.46
CA LYS A 4 19.83 -11.57 -2.03
C LYS A 4 19.32 -10.95 -3.33
N MET A 5 19.11 -11.77 -4.34
CA MET A 5 18.47 -11.36 -5.60
C MET A 5 17.01 -11.75 -5.57
N VAL A 6 16.13 -10.82 -5.96
CA VAL A 6 14.68 -11.02 -6.08
C VAL A 6 14.25 -10.63 -7.48
N ARG A 7 13.23 -11.30 -8.02
CA ARG A 7 12.56 -10.90 -9.26
C ARG A 7 11.35 -10.06 -8.88
N ILE A 8 11.17 -8.96 -9.58
CA ILE A 8 10.02 -8.07 -9.42
C ILE A 8 9.39 -7.85 -10.78
N ASP A 9 8.07 -7.62 -10.79
CA ASP A 9 7.35 -7.24 -11.98
C ASP A 9 7.72 -5.82 -12.43
N GLU A 10 7.53 -5.54 -13.72
CA GLU A 10 7.89 -4.27 -14.35
C GLU A 10 7.20 -3.07 -13.68
N ASP A 11 5.91 -3.20 -13.36
CA ASP A 11 5.15 -2.14 -12.70
C ASP A 11 5.74 -1.77 -11.33
N LEU A 12 6.20 -2.77 -10.59
CA LEU A 12 6.86 -2.57 -9.30
C LEU A 12 8.24 -1.93 -9.49
N TYR A 13 9.00 -2.34 -10.50
CA TYR A 13 10.28 -1.74 -10.85
C TYR A 13 10.14 -0.25 -11.16
N GLU A 14 9.24 0.13 -12.07
CA GLU A 14 9.02 1.53 -12.44
C GLU A 14 8.47 2.35 -11.27
N ARG A 15 7.62 1.76 -10.41
CA ARG A 15 7.17 2.40 -9.17
C ARG A 15 8.31 2.72 -8.23
N ILE A 16 9.25 1.79 -8.02
CA ILE A 16 10.42 2.02 -7.16
C ILE A 16 11.35 3.06 -7.80
N LYS A 17 11.58 2.94 -9.10
CA LYS A 17 12.43 3.85 -9.88
C LYS A 17 11.93 5.30 -9.88
N SER A 18 10.62 5.51 -9.98
CA SER A 18 10.02 6.86 -9.90
C SER A 18 10.25 7.56 -8.55
N ARG A 19 10.54 6.77 -7.50
CA ARG A 19 10.79 7.24 -6.14
C ARG A 19 12.29 7.36 -5.82
N ASN A 20 13.16 7.01 -6.77
CA ASN A 20 14.60 7.08 -6.63
C ASN A 20 15.07 8.54 -6.67
N ARG A 21 15.99 8.91 -5.78
CA ARG A 21 16.61 10.22 -5.71
C ARG A 21 17.95 10.22 -6.45
N ASP A 22 18.37 11.38 -6.94
CA ASP A 22 19.61 11.50 -7.74
C ASP A 22 20.89 11.09 -6.99
N ASN A 23 20.85 11.03 -5.65
CA ASN A 23 21.99 10.69 -4.80
C ASN A 23 21.95 9.28 -4.21
N GLU A 24 21.03 8.41 -4.65
CA GLU A 24 20.90 7.05 -4.11
C GLU A 24 20.83 6.00 -5.23
N THR A 25 21.27 4.79 -4.92
CA THR A 25 21.09 3.62 -5.79
C THR A 25 19.69 3.04 -5.66
N PHE A 26 19.30 2.19 -6.60
CA PHE A 26 18.02 1.48 -6.53
C PHE A 26 17.89 0.62 -5.25
N SER A 27 18.99 -0.01 -4.83
CA SER A 27 19.03 -0.78 -3.58
C SER A 27 18.84 0.12 -2.35
N GLU A 28 19.48 1.29 -2.33
CA GLU A 28 19.31 2.29 -1.25
C GLU A 28 17.90 2.89 -1.25
N THR A 29 17.27 3.04 -2.41
CA THR A 29 15.86 3.41 -2.53
C THR A 29 14.97 2.35 -1.87
N ILE A 30 15.19 1.07 -2.18
CA ILE A 30 14.45 -0.04 -1.56
C ILE A 30 14.66 -0.02 -0.05
N GLU A 31 15.91 0.09 0.38
CA GLU A 31 16.25 0.17 1.80
C GLU A 31 15.51 1.34 2.44
N ARG A 32 15.64 2.58 1.94
CA ARG A 32 14.90 3.74 2.46
C ARG A 32 13.37 3.56 2.50
N LEU A 33 12.79 2.95 1.46
CA LEU A 33 11.34 2.71 1.38
C LEU A 33 10.86 1.63 2.36
N THR A 34 11.73 0.70 2.77
CA THR A 34 11.39 -0.44 3.64
C THR A 34 11.96 -0.33 5.06
N ASN A 35 12.97 0.51 5.27
CA ASN A 35 13.69 0.69 6.52
C ASN A 35 12.95 1.57 7.52
N GLY A 36 11.84 2.20 7.12
CA GLY A 36 10.99 2.95 8.06
C GLY A 36 10.10 2.06 8.94
N TYR A 37 9.91 0.80 8.57
CA TYR A 37 9.05 -0.14 9.28
C TYR A 37 9.41 -1.57 8.88
N SER A 38 10.36 -2.19 9.60
CA SER A 38 10.77 -3.55 9.28
C SER A 38 9.65 -4.55 9.65
N LEU A 39 9.67 -5.74 9.05
CA LEU A 39 8.77 -6.82 9.45
C LEU A 39 8.99 -7.27 10.89
N VAL A 40 10.17 -6.98 11.46
CA VAL A 40 10.48 -7.19 12.88
C VAL A 40 9.85 -6.08 13.71
N ASP A 41 9.91 -4.82 13.29
CA ASP A 41 9.21 -3.71 13.98
C ASP A 41 7.70 -3.91 13.96
N PHE A 42 7.15 -4.41 12.85
CA PHE A 42 5.76 -4.87 12.78
C PHE A 42 5.52 -5.98 13.81
N ALA A 43 6.28 -7.07 13.76
CA ALA A 43 6.11 -8.18 14.68
C ALA A 43 6.24 -7.78 16.16
N ASP A 44 7.18 -6.90 16.51
CA ASP A 44 7.39 -6.38 17.86
C ASP A 44 6.25 -5.46 18.31
N GLU A 45 5.72 -4.62 17.41
CA GLU A 45 4.51 -3.83 17.69
C GLU A 45 3.30 -4.71 18.05
N PHE A 46 3.21 -5.90 17.43
CA PHE A 46 2.16 -6.88 17.69
C PHE A 46 2.50 -7.93 18.77
N ALA A 47 3.77 -8.05 19.18
CA ALA A 47 4.22 -9.05 20.17
C ALA A 47 3.98 -8.60 21.62
N GLU A 48 3.93 -7.28 21.88
CA GLU A 48 3.91 -6.75 23.24
C GLU A 48 2.52 -6.27 23.76
N ARG A 49 1.40 -6.37 23.02
CA ARG A 49 0.14 -5.70 23.47
C ARG A 49 -1.24 -6.36 23.28
N ASP A 50 -2.10 -5.93 24.21
CA ASP A 50 -3.54 -6.11 24.44
C ASP A 50 -4.44 -6.09 23.19
N GLU A 51 -5.45 -6.98 23.18
CA GLU A 51 -6.44 -7.23 22.12
C GLU A 51 -7.21 -5.98 21.66
N SER A 52 -7.29 -4.96 22.52
CA SER A 52 -7.97 -3.69 22.24
C SER A 52 -7.34 -2.88 21.10
N ARG A 53 -5.99 -2.85 20.99
CA ARG A 53 -5.32 -2.13 19.89
C ARG A 53 -5.43 -2.84 18.55
N TRP A 54 -5.48 -4.17 18.56
CA TRP A 54 -5.76 -4.96 17.35
C TRP A 54 -7.14 -4.63 16.79
N SER A 55 -8.15 -4.55 17.67
CA SER A 55 -9.51 -4.17 17.29
C SER A 55 -9.58 -2.76 16.67
N GLU A 56 -8.83 -1.80 17.21
CA GLU A 56 -8.79 -0.42 16.70
C GLU A 56 -8.15 -0.37 15.30
N HIS A 57 -7.01 -1.04 15.11
CA HIS A 57 -6.32 -1.04 13.83
C HIS A 57 -7.13 -1.77 12.75
N LYS A 58 -7.74 -2.90 13.11
CA LYS A 58 -8.65 -3.62 12.22
C LYS A 58 -9.85 -2.76 11.82
N SER A 59 -10.46 -2.05 12.76
CA SER A 59 -11.57 -1.14 12.48
C SER A 59 -11.17 0.00 11.55
N ALA A 60 -9.95 0.52 11.66
CA ALA A 60 -9.44 1.57 10.77
C ALA A 60 -9.26 1.06 9.33
N ILE A 61 -8.78 -0.18 9.15
CA ILE A 61 -8.67 -0.83 7.83
C ILE A 61 -10.06 -1.05 7.23
N GLU A 62 -11.00 -1.63 7.99
CA GLU A 62 -12.36 -1.88 7.52
C GLU A 62 -13.07 -0.58 7.09
N ALA A 63 -12.91 0.50 7.88
CA ALA A 63 -13.46 1.81 7.52
C ALA A 63 -12.86 2.38 6.22
N ALA A 64 -11.56 2.19 6.00
CA ALA A 64 -10.91 2.63 4.77
C ALA A 64 -11.38 1.82 3.55
N GLU A 65 -11.55 0.51 3.69
CA GLU A 65 -12.08 -0.36 2.63
C GLU A 65 -13.54 0.00 2.27
N ASP A 66 -14.37 0.28 3.26
CA ASP A 66 -15.76 0.68 3.04
C ASP A 66 -15.84 2.06 2.37
N ALA A 67 -15.00 3.01 2.76
CA ALA A 67 -14.92 4.32 2.10
C ALA A 67 -14.48 4.18 0.63
N GLN A 68 -13.45 3.37 0.36
CA GLN A 68 -13.01 3.09 -1.00
C GLN A 68 -14.11 2.39 -1.83
N ARG A 69 -14.86 1.47 -1.23
CA ARG A 69 -15.96 0.79 -1.91
C ARG A 69 -17.11 1.75 -2.24
N ALA A 70 -17.41 2.68 -1.34
CA ALA A 70 -18.42 3.71 -1.58
C ALA A 70 -18.00 4.64 -2.73
N GLU A 71 -16.75 5.13 -2.72
CA GLU A 71 -16.19 5.94 -3.79
C GLU A 71 -16.26 5.22 -5.15
N MET A 72 -15.86 3.95 -5.19
CA MET A 72 -15.94 3.13 -6.40
C MET A 72 -17.38 2.89 -6.87
N ALA A 73 -18.34 2.79 -5.96
CA ALA A 73 -19.75 2.64 -6.30
C ALA A 73 -20.36 3.92 -6.88
N GLU A 74 -20.00 5.09 -6.31
CA GLU A 74 -20.39 6.40 -6.86
C GLU A 74 -19.84 6.59 -8.28
N LEU A 75 -18.55 6.30 -8.49
CA LEU A 75 -17.93 6.36 -9.82
C LEU A 75 -18.61 5.42 -10.84
N HIS A 76 -19.11 4.26 -10.39
CA HIS A 76 -19.78 3.30 -11.26
C HIS A 76 -21.21 3.74 -11.61
N ASP A 77 -21.91 4.42 -10.70
CA ASP A 77 -23.24 4.98 -10.93
C ASP A 77 -23.19 6.19 -11.87
N GLU A 78 -22.18 7.07 -11.71
CA GLU A 78 -21.93 8.20 -12.61
C GLU A 78 -21.63 7.74 -14.04
N GLN A 79 -20.91 6.63 -14.22
CA GLN A 79 -20.66 6.05 -15.56
C GLN A 79 -21.85 5.29 -16.14
N SER A 80 -22.70 4.69 -15.30
CA SER A 80 -23.95 4.05 -15.76
C SER A 80 -25.04 5.06 -16.14
N GLY A 81 -25.11 6.21 -15.46
CA GLY A 81 -26.04 7.30 -15.77
C GLY A 81 -25.75 8.01 -17.11
N GLY A 82 -24.50 7.98 -17.58
CA GLY A 82 -24.09 8.57 -18.86
C GLY A 82 -24.44 7.75 -20.11
N THR A 83 -24.74 6.45 -19.97
CA THR A 83 -24.95 5.55 -21.12
C THR A 83 -26.39 5.54 -21.65
N SER A 84 -27.35 6.18 -20.95
CA SER A 84 -28.77 6.14 -21.33
C SER A 84 -29.26 7.33 -22.19
N ALA A 85 -28.37 8.24 -22.62
CA ALA A 85 -28.77 9.45 -23.37
C ALA A 85 -28.53 9.40 -24.90
N GLU A 86 -28.11 8.26 -25.46
CA GLU A 86 -28.03 8.05 -26.92
C GLU A 86 -28.70 6.75 -27.31
N ARG A 87 -30.05 6.73 -27.43
CA ARG A 87 -30.83 5.96 -28.42
C ARG A 87 -32.21 6.55 -28.60
#